data_AF-A0A965L5X6-F1
#
_entry.id   AF-A0A965L5X6-F1
#
_cell.length_a   1.000
_cell.length_b   1.000
_cell.length_c   1.000
_cell.angle_alpha   90.00
_cell.angle_beta   90.00
_cell.angle_gamma   90.00
#
_symmetry.space_group_name_H-M   'P 1'
#
loop_
_entity.id
_entity.type
_entity.pdbx_description
1 polymer ?
#
loop_
_entity_poly.entity_id
_entity_poly.type
_entity_poly.pdbx_seq_one_letter_code
_entity_poly.pdbx_strand_id
1 'polypeptide(L)'
;MQLTKELLMPAIDEILDCLQITQFMMKEIKVKKNILNDPKYDLLYSVEEVNKLVLAGIPFREAYQTVGKKIETGEFEGISKELNHSHLGSIGNLGLAEIAQQKNLVWSKFGFEKVNEAIKNLLA
;
A
#
# COMPACT_ATOMS: atom_id res chain seq x y z
N MET A 1 -12.88 -2.67 -39.96
CA MET A 1 -13.99 -2.40 -39.01
C MET A 1 -14.62 -3.68 -38.46
N GLN A 2 -14.91 -4.71 -39.26
CA GLN A 2 -15.47 -5.99 -38.75
C GLN A 2 -14.49 -6.77 -37.86
N LEU A 3 -13.29 -7.07 -38.37
CA LEU A 3 -12.22 -7.80 -37.65
C LEU A 3 -11.81 -7.14 -36.32
N THR A 4 -11.82 -5.81 -36.27
CA THR A 4 -11.47 -5.06 -35.05
C THR A 4 -12.51 -5.24 -33.94
N LYS A 5 -13.80 -5.38 -34.29
CA LYS A 5 -14.87 -5.59 -33.30
C LYS A 5 -14.82 -6.99 -32.69
N GLU A 6 -14.46 -8.00 -33.48
CA GLU A 6 -14.29 -9.38 -33.01
C GLU A 6 -13.17 -9.51 -31.97
N LEU A 7 -12.19 -8.61 -31.97
CA LEU A 7 -11.15 -8.55 -30.95
C LEU A 7 -11.53 -7.62 -29.77
N LEU A 8 -12.05 -6.42 -30.08
CA LEU A 8 -12.30 -5.41 -29.05
C LEU A 8 -13.48 -5.73 -28.15
N MET A 9 -14.58 -6.28 -28.69
CA MET A 9 -15.77 -6.54 -27.88
C MET A 9 -15.49 -7.61 -26.81
N PRO A 10 -14.90 -8.78 -27.15
CA PRO A 10 -14.54 -9.76 -26.13
C PRO A 10 -13.52 -9.22 -25.12
N ALA A 11 -12.57 -8.40 -25.55
CA ALA A 11 -11.60 -7.80 -24.63
C ALA A 11 -12.24 -6.82 -23.64
N ILE A 12 -13.24 -6.04 -24.08
CA ILE A 12 -14.01 -5.16 -23.19
C ILE A 12 -14.81 -5.99 -22.20
N ASP A 13 -15.50 -7.04 -22.66
CA ASP A 13 -16.27 -7.94 -21.80
C ASP A 13 -15.36 -8.60 -20.74
N GLU A 14 -14.19 -9.09 -21.14
CA GLU A 14 -13.20 -9.67 -20.22
C GLU A 14 -12.72 -8.67 -19.16
N ILE A 15 -12.46 -7.42 -19.56
CA ILE A 15 -12.07 -6.36 -18.61
C ILE A 15 -13.22 -6.08 -17.62
N LEU A 16 -14.46 -6.02 -18.09
CA LEU A 16 -15.62 -5.79 -17.22
C LEU A 16 -15.80 -6.94 -16.22
N ASP A 17 -15.64 -8.18 -16.67
CA ASP A 17 -15.68 -9.37 -15.81
C ASP A 17 -14.56 -9.34 -14.76
N CYS A 18 -13.32 -9.03 -15.16
CA CYS A 18 -12.21 -8.87 -14.23
C CYS A 18 -12.49 -7.78 -13.18
N LEU A 19 -13.08 -6.65 -13.58
CA LEU A 19 -13.44 -5.57 -12.66
C LEU A 19 -14.55 -6.00 -11.70
N GLN A 20 -15.55 -6.75 -12.16
CA GLN A 20 -16.61 -7.28 -11.30
C GLN A 20 -16.06 -8.26 -10.27
N ILE A 21 -15.20 -9.21 -10.68
CA ILE A 21 -14.55 -10.17 -9.78
C ILE A 21 -13.71 -9.42 -8.75
N THR A 22 -12.91 -8.44 -9.21
CA THR A 22 -12.07 -7.63 -8.32
C THR A 22 -12.93 -6.88 -7.30
N GLN A 23 -14.00 -6.21 -7.73
CA GLN A 23 -14.91 -5.50 -6.83
C GLN A 23 -15.56 -6.44 -5.81
N PHE A 24 -15.97 -7.63 -6.23
CA PHE A 24 -16.55 -8.64 -5.34
C PHE A 24 -15.54 -9.08 -4.29
N MET A 25 -14.33 -9.45 -4.71
CA MET A 25 -13.26 -9.90 -3.82
C MET A 25 -12.82 -8.82 -2.83
N MET A 26 -12.70 -7.58 -3.29
CA MET A 26 -12.26 -6.45 -2.46
C MET A 26 -13.16 -6.20 -1.25
N LYS A 27 -14.47 -6.48 -1.35
CA LYS A 27 -15.42 -6.33 -0.22
C LYS A 27 -15.19 -7.36 0.89
N GLU A 28 -14.65 -8.52 0.53
CA GLU A 28 -14.40 -9.63 1.47
C GLU A 28 -13.00 -9.61 2.08
N ILE A 29 -12.11 -8.71 1.62
CA ILE A 29 -10.76 -8.55 2.19
C ILE A 29 -10.87 -8.12 3.66
N LYS A 30 -10.24 -8.89 4.54
CA LYS A 30 -10.16 -8.60 5.98
C LYS A 30 -8.71 -8.41 6.39
N VAL A 31 -8.42 -7.27 7.01
CA VAL A 31 -7.11 -7.01 7.60
C VAL A 31 -6.95 -7.88 8.85
N LYS A 32 -5.89 -8.71 8.87
CA LYS A 32 -5.49 -9.43 10.08
C LYS A 32 -4.85 -8.45 11.06
N LYS A 33 -5.66 -7.95 11.98
CA LYS A 33 -5.20 -7.06 13.06
C LYS A 33 -4.06 -7.73 13.83
N ASN A 34 -3.07 -6.93 14.24
CA ASN A 34 -1.96 -7.37 15.08
C ASN A 34 -1.14 -8.52 14.47
N ILE A 35 -1.12 -8.67 13.14
CA ILE A 35 -0.34 -9.72 12.47
C ILE A 35 1.15 -9.65 12.85
N LEU A 36 1.67 -8.45 13.08
CA LEU A 36 3.06 -8.19 13.47
C LEU A 36 3.39 -8.57 14.92
N ASN A 37 2.41 -9.03 15.72
CA ASN A 37 2.68 -9.57 17.06
C ASN A 37 3.27 -10.98 16.99
N ASP A 38 3.11 -11.68 15.88
CA ASP A 38 3.72 -12.99 15.64
C ASP A 38 5.26 -12.83 15.58
N PRO A 39 6.04 -13.57 16.41
CA PRO A 39 7.49 -13.43 16.51
C PRO A 39 8.24 -13.55 15.18
N LYS A 40 7.69 -14.26 14.19
CA LYS A 40 8.32 -14.37 12.87
C LYS A 40 8.49 -13.01 12.16
N TYR A 41 7.76 -11.98 12.58
CA TYR A 41 7.87 -10.63 12.05
C TYR A 41 8.82 -9.72 12.83
N ASP A 42 9.48 -10.22 13.89
CA ASP A 42 10.38 -9.40 14.69
C ASP A 42 11.55 -8.86 13.86
N LEU A 43 12.02 -9.63 12.87
CA LEU A 43 13.09 -9.23 11.95
C LEU A 43 12.76 -7.97 11.13
N LEU A 44 11.48 -7.61 10.96
CA LEU A 44 11.10 -6.35 10.30
C LEU A 44 11.60 -5.12 11.07
N TYR A 45 11.83 -5.25 12.38
CA TYR A 45 12.30 -4.18 13.25
C TYR A 45 13.85 -4.13 13.36
N SER A 46 14.58 -4.94 12.60
CA SER A 46 16.06 -4.94 12.60
C SER A 46 16.64 -3.59 12.17
N VAL A 47 16.04 -2.95 11.17
CA VAL A 47 16.46 -1.62 10.71
C VAL A 47 16.17 -0.56 11.77
N GLU A 48 15.10 -0.71 12.56
CA GLU A 48 14.81 0.20 13.67
C GLU A 48 15.85 0.07 14.77
N GLU A 49 16.28 -1.16 15.09
CA GLU A 49 17.35 -1.39 16.07
C GLU A 49 18.69 -0.80 15.59
N VAL A 50 19.01 -0.95 14.30
CA VAL A 50 20.18 -0.29 13.70
C VAL A 50 20.06 1.23 13.84
N ASN A 51 18.89 1.79 13.51
CA ASN A 51 18.66 3.23 13.61
C ASN A 51 18.76 3.75 15.05
N LYS A 52 18.26 3.01 16.05
CA LYS A 52 18.41 3.34 17.47
C LYS A 52 19.89 3.45 17.88
N LEU A 53 20.71 2.48 17.48
CA LEU A 53 22.15 2.50 17.74
C LEU A 53 22.84 3.69 17.06
N VAL A 54 22.44 4.01 15.82
CA VAL A 54 22.97 5.17 15.09
C VAL A 54 22.60 6.49 15.77
N LEU A 55 21.35 6.64 16.21
CA LEU A 55 20.90 7.81 16.96
C LEU A 55 21.59 7.93 18.33
N ALA A 56 22.01 6.81 18.91
CA ALA A 56 22.84 6.78 20.12
C ALA A 56 24.34 7.12 19.86
N GLY A 57 24.71 7.42 18.60
CA GLY A 57 26.04 7.86 18.22
C GLY A 57 26.95 6.77 17.64
N ILE A 58 26.46 5.54 17.46
CA ILE A 58 27.25 4.45 16.89
C ILE A 58 27.30 4.60 15.36
N PRO A 59 28.49 4.51 14.71
CA PRO A 59 28.57 4.53 13.26
C PRO A 59 27.70 3.45 12.62
N PHE A 60 27.00 3.80 11.53
CA PHE A 60 26.04 2.90 10.88
C PHE A 60 26.57 1.49 10.62
N ARG A 61 27.82 1.38 10.15
CA ARG A 61 28.46 0.08 9.87
C ARG A 61 28.55 -0.80 11.11
N GLU A 62 28.91 -0.22 12.25
CA GLU A 62 29.03 -0.93 13.53
C GLU A 62 27.67 -1.32 14.07
N ALA A 63 26.69 -0.41 13.99
CA ALA A 63 25.31 -0.70 14.36
C ALA A 63 24.74 -1.87 13.54
N TYR A 64 24.95 -1.85 12.22
CA TYR A 64 24.51 -2.91 11.31
C TYR A 64 25.15 -4.26 11.64
N GLN A 65 26.46 -4.30 11.89
CA GLN A 65 27.17 -5.53 12.28
C GLN A 65 26.70 -6.05 13.64
N THR A 66 26.46 -5.16 14.60
CA THR A 66 25.98 -5.52 15.94
C THR A 66 24.61 -6.17 15.89
N VAL A 67 23.67 -5.56 15.15
CA VAL A 67 22.33 -6.12 14.99
C VAL A 67 22.36 -7.42 14.19
N GLY A 68 23.16 -7.50 13.13
CA GLY A 68 23.35 -8.73 12.36
C GLY A 68 23.82 -9.90 13.24
N LYS A 69 24.82 -9.67 14.10
CA LYS A 69 25.29 -10.69 15.05
C LYS A 69 24.20 -11.14 16.02
N LYS A 70 23.42 -10.20 16.60
CA LYS A 70 22.28 -10.56 17.49
C LYS A 70 21.27 -11.47 16.79
N ILE A 71 21.03 -11.24 15.50
CA ILE A 71 20.13 -12.08 14.69
C ILE A 71 20.75 -13.47 14.48
N GLU A 72 22.03 -13.53 14.08
CA GLU A 72 22.75 -14.79 13.85
C GLU A 72 22.83 -15.67 15.11
N THR A 73 22.99 -15.06 16.28
CA THR A 73 23.06 -15.78 17.57
C THR A 73 21.70 -16.13 18.16
N GLY A 74 20.59 -15.67 17.57
CA GLY A 74 19.24 -15.88 18.08
C GLY A 74 18.90 -15.00 19.29
N GLU A 75 19.69 -13.97 19.59
CA GLU A 75 19.48 -13.02 20.69
C GLU A 75 18.61 -11.82 20.28
N PHE A 76 18.01 -11.88 19.09
CA PHE A 76 17.15 -10.84 18.55
C PHE A 76 15.68 -11.08 18.94
N GLU A 77 15.39 -10.91 20.23
CA GLU A 77 14.05 -11.09 20.82
C GLU A 77 13.65 -9.88 21.70
N GLY A 78 12.35 -9.71 21.94
CA GLY A 78 11.84 -8.74 22.92
C GLY A 78 12.03 -7.26 22.56
N ILE A 79 12.23 -6.96 21.28
CA ILE A 79 12.54 -5.61 20.80
C ILE A 79 11.27 -4.76 20.81
N SER A 80 11.40 -3.50 21.23
CA SER A 80 10.27 -2.56 21.15
C SER A 80 9.80 -2.38 19.72
N LYS A 81 8.52 -2.66 19.50
CA LYS A 81 7.77 -2.46 18.24
C LYS A 81 7.17 -1.05 18.13
N GLU A 82 7.46 -0.18 19.10
CA GLU A 82 6.99 1.21 19.06
C GLU A 82 7.78 2.00 18.03
N LEU A 83 7.06 2.62 17.09
CA LEU A 83 7.62 3.39 15.99
C LEU A 83 7.23 4.86 16.14
N ASN A 84 8.21 5.75 16.15
CA ASN A 84 8.03 7.20 16.27
C ASN A 84 8.45 7.92 14.98
N HIS A 85 7.90 7.49 13.85
CA HIS A 85 8.22 8.09 12.55
C HIS A 85 7.26 9.25 12.24
N SER A 86 7.82 10.39 11.82
CA SER A 86 7.04 11.59 11.43
C SER A 86 7.15 11.92 9.93
N HIS A 87 8.07 11.27 9.22
CA HIS A 87 8.31 11.51 7.80
C HIS A 87 7.10 11.12 6.94
N LEU A 88 6.81 11.90 5.90
CA LEU A 88 5.76 11.60 4.94
C LEU A 88 5.98 10.22 4.30
N GLY A 89 4.94 9.40 4.26
CA GLY A 89 4.98 8.02 3.79
C GLY A 89 5.35 6.99 4.87
N SER A 90 5.70 7.42 6.08
CA SER A 90 5.94 6.51 7.20
C SER A 90 4.64 6.05 7.86
N ILE A 91 4.73 5.05 8.75
CA ILE A 91 3.57 4.54 9.49
C ILE A 91 2.88 5.61 10.35
N GLY A 92 3.63 6.60 10.85
CA GLY A 92 3.09 7.72 11.63
C GLY A 92 2.61 8.90 10.79
N ASN A 93 2.90 8.93 9.49
CA ASN A 93 2.42 9.95 8.57
C ASN A 93 2.23 9.36 7.16
N LEU A 94 1.11 8.67 6.97
CA LEU A 94 0.79 7.94 5.74
C LEU A 94 0.52 8.83 4.51
N GLY A 95 0.40 10.15 4.69
CA GLY A 95 0.10 11.07 3.58
C GLY A 95 -1.31 10.90 2.98
N LEU A 96 -2.29 10.48 3.79
CA LEU A 96 -3.65 10.18 3.30
C LEU A 96 -4.35 11.42 2.71
N ALA A 97 -4.04 12.62 3.22
CA ALA A 97 -4.62 13.86 2.73
C ALA A 97 -4.12 14.17 1.31
N GLU A 98 -2.81 14.04 1.08
CA GLU A 98 -2.14 14.24 -0.19
C GLU A 98 -2.63 13.22 -1.23
N ILE A 99 -2.73 11.95 -0.84
CA ILE A 99 -3.27 10.88 -1.69
C ILE A 99 -4.73 11.20 -2.07
N ALA A 100 -5.56 11.60 -1.11
CA ALA A 100 -6.96 11.96 -1.37
C ALA A 100 -7.07 13.17 -2.31
N GLN A 101 -6.21 14.18 -2.14
CA GLN A 101 -6.16 15.34 -3.02
C GLN A 101 -5.78 14.95 -4.45
N GLN A 102 -4.75 14.13 -4.64
CA GLN A 102 -4.35 13.62 -5.96
C GLN A 102 -5.46 12.80 -6.60
N LYS A 103 -6.11 11.93 -5.83
CA LYS A 103 -7.26 11.14 -6.29
C LYS A 103 -8.36 12.07 -6.82
N ASN A 104 -8.74 13.09 -6.05
CA ASN A 104 -9.82 14.01 -6.43
C ASN A 104 -9.47 14.84 -7.68
N LEU A 105 -8.21 15.25 -7.82
CA LEU A 105 -7.72 15.98 -8.98
C LEU A 105 -7.76 15.14 -10.26
N VAL A 106 -7.42 13.85 -10.19
CA VAL A 106 -7.52 12.95 -11.34
C VAL A 106 -8.99 12.61 -11.61
N TRP A 107 -9.78 12.38 -10.57
CA TRP A 107 -11.20 12.06 -10.66
C TRP A 107 -12.00 13.14 -11.40
N SER A 108 -11.74 14.42 -11.11
CA SER A 108 -12.44 15.53 -11.77
C SER A 108 -12.16 15.64 -13.27
N LYS A 109 -11.04 15.08 -13.75
CA LYS A 109 -10.66 15.11 -15.17
C LYS A 109 -11.45 14.12 -16.04
N PHE A 110 -12.12 13.13 -15.45
CA PHE A 110 -12.93 12.19 -16.21
C PHE A 110 -14.22 12.83 -16.76
N GLY A 111 -14.69 13.93 -16.18
CA GLY A 111 -15.85 14.67 -16.67
C GLY A 111 -17.15 13.87 -16.68
N PHE A 112 -17.33 13.00 -15.67
CA PHE A 112 -18.50 12.11 -15.56
C PHE A 112 -19.82 12.87 -15.58
N GLU A 113 -19.86 14.10 -15.07
CA GLU A 113 -21.03 14.96 -15.06
C GLU A 113 -21.57 15.19 -16.47
N LYS A 114 -20.69 15.53 -17.42
CA LYS A 114 -21.05 15.75 -18.83
C LYS A 114 -21.59 14.48 -19.47
N VAL A 115 -20.98 13.33 -19.19
CA VAL A 115 -21.42 12.03 -19.71
C VAL A 115 -22.80 11.67 -19.15
N ASN A 116 -23.00 11.83 -17.84
CA ASN A 116 -24.27 11.54 -17.18
C ASN A 116 -25.40 12.44 -17.68
N GLU A 117 -25.12 13.73 -17.91
CA GLU A 117 -26.08 14.66 -18.49
C GLU A 117 -26.47 14.25 -19.93
N ALA A 118 -25.48 13.87 -20.75
CA ALA A 118 -25.73 13.38 -22.10
C ALA A 118 -26.58 12.09 -22.11
N ILE A 119 -26.29 11.14 -21.21
CA ILE A 119 -27.08 9.91 -21.04
C ILE A 119 -28.52 10.25 -20.63
N LYS A 120 -28.70 11.17 -19.68
CA LYS A 120 -30.02 11.59 -19.20
C LYS A 120 -30.85 12.20 -20.33
N ASN A 121 -30.25 13.06 -21.15
CA ASN A 121 -30.92 13.68 -22.29
C ASN A 121 -31.26 12.69 -23.40
N LEU A 122 -30.47 11.62 -23.57
CA LEU A 122 -30.74 10.56 -24.55
C LEU A 122 -31.93 9.67 -24.15
N LEU A 123 -32.16 9.51 -22.85
CA LEU A 123 -33.22 8.67 -22.29
C LEU A 123 -34.52 9.44 -22.00
N ALA A 124 -34.53 10.77 -22.17
CA ALA A 124 -35.69 11.64 -22.01
C ALA A 124 -36.47 11.78 -23.32
#